data_AF-A0A3C0VKE0-F1
#
_entry.id   AF-A0A3C0VKE0-F1
#
_cell.length_a   1.000
_cell.length_b   1.000
_cell.length_c   1.000
_cell.angle_alpha   90.00
_cell.angle_beta   90.00
_cell.angle_gamma   90.00
#
_symmetry.space_group_name_H-M   'P 1'
#
loop_
_entity.id
_entity.type
_entity.pdbx_description
1 polymer ?
#
loop_
_entity_poly.entity_id
_entity_poly.type
_entity_poly.pdbx_seq_one_letter_code
_entity_poly.pdbx_strand_id
1 'polypeptide(L)'
;MDKIVINGGNRLMGDLPISGSKNAVLPLMILGLLTDETLKLVGTPRLADTTTLGHVLEELGAKVDLFGQGKGEGLTIHASDIAQTTASYELVSKMRASFWVIGPLLARCGQARVSLPGGCAIGTRPVNLYLQGLKEMGAEIDVADGYVNAKATSPSGRLTGTQINFPFVSVGATHVMMMAASLADGQTIINNAASEPEIMDVGRCLQAMGAQIEGLGTRTLIIDGVQKLNGATHTVTRDRIEAGAYACAVVASNGEVTLTGADKALLGALAPVLQQAGATFESKPDGLLVKGTSDIRPVNVVTEPYPGFATDLQAPFMGLMCVANGVSHVRETIFENRFMH
;
A
#
# COMPACT_ATOMS: atom_id res chain seq x y z
N MET A 1 -10.49 21.50 14.15
CA MET A 1 -10.68 20.06 13.89
C MET A 1 -12.13 19.87 13.53
N ASP A 2 -12.36 19.24 12.38
CA ASP A 2 -13.71 18.88 11.94
C ASP A 2 -14.28 17.78 12.83
N LYS A 3 -15.61 17.65 12.87
CA LYS A 3 -16.32 16.63 13.66
C LYS A 3 -17.37 15.96 12.78
N ILE A 4 -17.54 14.65 12.95
CA ILE A 4 -18.61 13.88 12.32
C ILE A 4 -19.68 13.62 13.39
N VAL A 5 -20.91 14.05 13.13
CA VAL A 5 -22.07 13.78 13.99
C VAL A 5 -22.90 12.69 13.35
N ILE A 6 -23.09 11.56 14.04
CA ILE A 6 -23.81 10.38 13.53
C ILE A 6 -25.10 10.20 14.33
N ASN A 7 -26.24 10.18 13.65
CA ASN A 7 -27.53 9.76 14.21
C ASN A 7 -27.78 8.31 13.78
N GLY A 8 -27.74 7.37 14.74
CA GLY A 8 -27.86 5.93 14.48
C GLY A 8 -29.27 5.47 14.12
N GLY A 9 -29.42 4.16 13.86
CA GLY A 9 -30.71 3.51 13.57
C GLY A 9 -31.11 3.47 12.09
N ASN A 10 -30.23 3.93 11.19
CA ASN A 10 -30.50 3.98 9.75
C ASN A 10 -29.99 2.73 9.04
N ARG A 11 -30.85 2.12 8.21
CA ARG A 11 -30.44 1.06 7.27
C ARG A 11 -29.75 1.69 6.06
N LEU A 12 -28.59 1.17 5.69
CA LEU A 12 -27.87 1.65 4.50
C LEU A 12 -28.47 1.03 3.24
N MET A 13 -28.82 1.87 2.26
CA MET A 13 -29.42 1.45 0.98
C MET A 13 -28.83 2.28 -0.16
N GLY A 14 -28.58 1.67 -1.32
CA GLY A 14 -28.19 2.37 -2.55
C GLY A 14 -26.90 1.84 -3.18
N ASP A 15 -26.20 2.71 -3.91
CA ASP A 15 -24.98 2.36 -4.62
C ASP A 15 -23.81 3.23 -4.13
N LEU A 16 -22.65 2.61 -3.93
CA LEU A 16 -21.45 3.26 -3.44
C LEU A 16 -20.25 2.94 -4.34
N PRO A 17 -19.64 3.93 -5.02
CA PRO A 17 -18.42 3.72 -5.78
C PRO A 17 -17.21 3.54 -4.86
N ILE A 18 -16.46 2.47 -5.10
CA ILE A 18 -15.19 2.21 -4.42
C ILE A 18 -14.05 2.96 -5.13
N SER A 19 -13.29 3.70 -4.34
CA SER A 19 -12.15 4.51 -4.75
C SER A 19 -10.95 3.64 -5.15
N GLY A 20 -9.92 4.26 -5.72
CA GLY A 20 -8.63 3.58 -5.89
C GLY A 20 -7.95 3.33 -4.56
N SER A 21 -7.13 2.29 -4.48
CA SER A 21 -6.44 1.87 -3.27
C SER A 21 -5.44 2.91 -2.81
N LYS A 22 -5.63 3.44 -1.59
CA LYS A 22 -4.63 4.31 -0.95
C LYS A 22 -3.31 3.57 -0.76
N ASN A 23 -3.35 2.30 -0.36
CA ASN A 23 -2.15 1.51 -0.13
C ASN A 23 -1.41 1.12 -1.43
N ALA A 24 -2.09 1.14 -2.59
CA ALA A 24 -1.44 0.98 -3.90
C ALA A 24 -0.94 2.31 -4.49
N VAL A 25 -1.71 3.40 -4.36
CA VAL A 25 -1.35 4.68 -4.99
C VAL A 25 -0.07 5.27 -4.40
N LEU A 26 0.16 5.15 -3.10
CA LEU A 26 1.36 5.71 -2.46
C LEU A 26 2.66 5.14 -3.05
N PRO A 27 2.89 3.80 -3.08
CA PRO A 27 4.08 3.27 -3.72
C PRO A 27 4.10 3.50 -5.24
N LEU A 28 2.95 3.53 -5.92
CA LEU A 28 2.87 3.87 -7.35
C LEU A 28 3.34 5.30 -7.64
N MET A 29 3.00 6.27 -6.79
CA MET A 29 3.49 7.65 -6.91
C MET A 29 5.02 7.70 -6.80
N ILE A 30 5.58 6.91 -5.89
CA ILE A 30 7.03 6.82 -5.67
C ILE A 30 7.76 6.19 -6.87
N LEU A 31 7.11 5.30 -7.63
CA LEU A 31 7.67 4.77 -8.89
C LEU A 31 8.02 5.87 -9.90
N GLY A 32 7.32 7.01 -9.86
CA GLY A 32 7.61 8.14 -10.72
C GLY A 32 9.05 8.66 -10.57
N LEU A 33 9.73 8.37 -9.46
CA LEU A 33 11.14 8.70 -9.25
C LEU A 33 12.12 7.76 -9.97
N LEU A 34 11.67 6.65 -10.56
CA LEU A 34 12.52 5.65 -11.22
C LEU A 34 12.76 5.93 -12.70
N THR A 35 12.06 6.90 -13.30
CA THR A 35 12.16 7.26 -14.72
C THR A 35 12.17 8.77 -14.88
N ASP A 36 12.81 9.24 -15.95
CA ASP A 36 12.75 10.63 -16.43
C ASP A 36 11.52 10.89 -17.29
N GLU A 37 10.80 9.85 -17.71
CA GLU A 37 9.57 9.97 -18.46
C GLU A 37 8.35 10.16 -17.53
N THR A 38 7.20 10.55 -18.11
CA THR A 38 5.98 10.77 -17.30
C THR A 38 5.32 9.45 -16.93
N LEU A 39 5.05 9.25 -15.63
CA LEU A 39 4.17 8.20 -15.12
C LEU A 39 2.76 8.78 -14.90
N LYS A 40 1.76 8.23 -15.58
CA LYS A 40 0.35 8.61 -15.44
C LYS A 40 -0.41 7.56 -14.65
N LEU A 41 -0.94 7.96 -13.49
CA LEU A 41 -1.78 7.12 -12.65
C LEU A 41 -3.24 7.54 -12.79
N VAL A 42 -4.12 6.58 -13.09
CA VAL A 42 -5.56 6.77 -13.26
C VAL A 42 -6.31 6.11 -12.11
N GLY A 43 -7.38 6.74 -11.61
CA GLY A 43 -8.18 6.24 -10.50
C GLY A 43 -7.55 6.49 -9.14
N THR A 44 -6.78 7.57 -8.97
CA THR A 44 -6.10 7.86 -7.70
C THR A 44 -7.04 8.54 -6.71
N PRO A 45 -7.18 8.05 -5.46
CA PRO A 45 -8.00 8.72 -4.46
C PRO A 45 -7.34 10.04 -4.02
N ARG A 46 -8.13 11.11 -3.82
CA ARG A 46 -7.62 12.40 -3.33
C ARG A 46 -7.64 12.44 -1.81
N LEU A 47 -6.53 12.07 -1.20
CA LEU A 47 -6.38 11.94 0.25
C LEU A 47 -5.27 12.84 0.78
N ALA A 48 -5.32 13.16 2.08
CA ALA A 48 -4.25 13.92 2.73
C ALA A 48 -2.88 13.23 2.58
N ASP A 49 -2.85 11.89 2.60
CA ASP A 49 -1.64 11.09 2.38
C ASP A 49 -1.08 11.28 0.97
N THR A 50 -1.92 11.24 -0.07
CA THR A 50 -1.47 11.46 -1.46
C THR A 50 -0.96 12.89 -1.67
N THR A 51 -1.61 13.88 -1.05
CA THR A 51 -1.15 15.28 -1.10
C THR A 51 0.20 15.43 -0.39
N THR A 52 0.34 14.84 0.80
CA THR A 52 1.60 14.88 1.57
C THR A 52 2.74 14.22 0.81
N LEU A 53 2.48 13.06 0.20
CA LEU A 53 3.48 12.39 -0.63
C LEU A 53 3.82 13.21 -1.88
N GLY A 54 2.83 13.86 -2.51
CA GLY A 54 3.06 14.78 -3.62
C GLY A 54 4.11 15.83 -3.27
N HIS A 55 3.96 16.49 -2.13
CA HIS A 55 4.95 17.48 -1.65
C HIS A 55 6.35 16.88 -1.42
N VAL A 56 6.46 15.62 -0.98
CA VAL A 56 7.76 14.93 -0.85
C VAL A 56 8.40 14.73 -2.21
N LEU A 57 7.63 14.30 -3.21
CA LEU A 57 8.13 14.11 -4.56
C LEU A 57 8.54 15.43 -5.20
N GLU A 58 7.78 16.51 -4.95
CA GLU A 58 8.11 17.87 -5.38
C GLU A 58 9.38 18.40 -4.73
N GLU A 59 9.61 18.14 -3.43
CA GLU A 59 10.86 18.47 -2.74
C GLU A 59 12.07 17.80 -3.43
N LEU A 60 11.90 16.58 -3.95
CA LEU A 60 12.94 15.82 -4.67
C LEU A 60 13.10 16.25 -6.14
N GLY A 61 12.27 17.20 -6.61
CA GLY A 61 12.34 17.74 -7.98
C GLY A 61 11.32 17.17 -8.97
N ALA A 62 10.43 16.27 -8.54
CA ALA A 62 9.38 15.76 -9.41
C ALA A 62 8.22 16.76 -9.56
N LYS A 63 7.60 16.80 -10.73
CA LYS A 63 6.33 17.51 -10.93
C LYS A 63 5.16 16.57 -10.72
N VAL A 64 4.21 16.94 -9.86
CA VAL A 64 3.00 16.16 -9.57
C VAL A 64 1.76 16.98 -9.96
N ASP A 65 1.09 16.60 -11.06
CA ASP A 65 -0.11 17.30 -11.53
C ASP A 65 -1.35 16.42 -11.40
N LEU A 66 -2.42 16.93 -10.78
CA LEU A 66 -3.72 16.27 -10.73
C LEU A 66 -4.50 16.50 -12.04
N PHE A 67 -5.28 15.51 -12.47
CA PHE A 67 -6.18 15.65 -13.61
C PHE A 67 -7.53 14.95 -13.39
N GLY A 68 -8.51 15.31 -14.22
CA GLY A 68 -9.82 14.68 -14.26
C GLY A 68 -10.69 14.94 -13.03
N GLN A 69 -11.85 14.29 -13.01
CA GLN A 69 -12.83 14.27 -11.91
C GLN A 69 -13.54 12.90 -11.91
N GLY A 70 -13.97 12.42 -10.74
CA GLY A 70 -14.70 11.15 -10.61
C GLY A 70 -13.92 9.96 -11.15
N LYS A 71 -14.56 9.09 -11.95
CA LYS A 71 -13.94 7.83 -12.44
C LYS A 71 -12.66 8.03 -13.29
N GLY A 72 -12.48 9.20 -13.90
CA GLY A 72 -11.31 9.53 -14.72
C GLY A 72 -10.27 10.39 -14.01
N GLU A 73 -10.42 10.60 -12.70
CA GLU A 73 -9.43 11.34 -11.92
C GLU A 73 -8.11 10.60 -11.83
N GLY A 74 -7.03 11.33 -11.66
CA GLY A 74 -5.71 10.76 -11.60
C GLY A 74 -4.66 11.82 -11.32
N LEU A 75 -3.40 11.40 -11.42
CA LEU A 75 -2.26 12.28 -11.32
C LEU A 75 -1.13 11.83 -12.24
N THR A 76 -0.31 12.77 -12.67
CA THR A 76 0.93 12.51 -13.39
C THR A 76 2.11 12.87 -12.51
N ILE A 77 3.13 12.00 -12.50
CA ILE A 77 4.43 12.28 -11.90
C ILE A 77 5.45 12.35 -13.03
N HIS A 78 6.26 13.41 -13.05
CA HIS A 78 7.35 13.58 -14.00
C HIS A 78 8.61 14.02 -13.26
N ALA A 79 9.59 13.13 -13.17
CA ALA A 79 10.85 13.35 -12.46
C ALA A 79 12.03 13.32 -13.44
N SER A 80 12.02 14.24 -14.43
CA SER A 80 13.08 14.33 -15.45
C SER A 80 14.46 14.40 -14.80
N ASP A 81 14.59 15.29 -13.82
CA ASP A 81 15.79 15.51 -13.03
C ASP A 81 15.45 15.43 -11.54
N ILE A 82 16.22 14.63 -10.79
CA ILE A 82 16.16 14.61 -9.33
C ILE A 82 16.98 15.79 -8.82
N ALA A 83 16.31 16.82 -8.30
CA ALA A 83 16.94 18.06 -7.87
C ALA A 83 17.80 17.88 -6.61
N GLN A 84 17.42 16.96 -5.73
CA GLN A 84 18.18 16.58 -4.55
C GLN A 84 17.84 15.16 -4.10
N THR A 85 18.75 14.53 -3.36
CA THR A 85 18.56 13.19 -2.80
C THR A 85 18.21 13.20 -1.32
N THR A 86 17.82 14.36 -0.78
CA THR A 86 17.41 14.53 0.62
C THR A 86 15.90 14.66 0.74
N ALA A 87 15.27 13.77 1.51
CA ALA A 87 13.86 13.87 1.89
C ALA A 87 13.77 14.30 3.36
N SER A 88 13.18 15.47 3.60
CA SER A 88 13.30 16.19 4.88
C SER A 88 12.45 15.60 6.01
N TYR A 89 12.89 15.83 7.24
CA TYR A 89 12.12 15.50 8.44
C TYR A 89 10.72 16.10 8.44
N GLU A 90 10.57 17.34 7.95
CA GLU A 90 9.28 18.05 7.99
C GLU A 90 8.19 17.29 7.23
N LEU A 91 8.53 16.69 6.08
CA LEU A 91 7.59 15.94 5.26
C LEU A 91 7.51 14.46 5.66
N VAL A 92 8.65 13.82 5.97
CA VAL A 92 8.68 12.39 6.31
C VAL A 92 8.06 12.11 7.69
N SER A 93 8.16 13.03 8.64
CA SER A 93 7.51 12.86 9.95
C SER A 93 5.99 12.89 9.88
N LYS A 94 5.41 13.56 8.88
CA LYS A 94 3.96 13.64 8.64
C LYS A 94 3.39 12.34 8.08
N MET A 95 4.16 11.60 7.28
CA MET A 95 3.71 10.35 6.67
C MET A 95 4.84 9.33 6.54
N ARG A 96 4.69 8.20 7.22
CA ARG A 96 5.71 7.13 7.24
C ARG A 96 6.04 6.54 5.86
N ALA A 97 5.07 6.46 4.95
CA ALA A 97 5.29 5.94 3.60
C ALA A 97 6.28 6.79 2.80
N SER A 98 6.51 8.06 3.17
CA SER A 98 7.51 8.92 2.56
C SER A 98 8.93 8.36 2.70
N PHE A 99 9.20 7.49 3.69
CA PHE A 99 10.49 6.82 3.81
C PHE A 99 10.83 5.94 2.61
N TRP A 100 9.83 5.46 1.86
CA TRP A 100 10.02 4.52 0.75
C TRP A 100 10.75 5.12 -0.46
N VAL A 101 10.85 6.45 -0.55
CA VAL A 101 11.64 7.14 -1.60
C VAL A 101 13.13 6.75 -1.57
N ILE A 102 13.64 6.22 -0.44
CA ILE A 102 15.03 5.76 -0.32
C ILE A 102 15.40 4.71 -1.38
N GLY A 103 14.46 3.84 -1.76
CA GLY A 103 14.69 2.79 -2.76
C GLY A 103 14.96 3.39 -4.14
N PRO A 104 14.00 4.13 -4.72
CA PRO A 104 14.20 4.81 -6.00
C PRO A 104 15.36 5.80 -6.02
N LEU A 105 15.60 6.56 -4.95
CA LEU A 105 16.72 7.49 -4.90
C LEU A 105 18.07 6.75 -4.98
N LEU A 106 18.22 5.63 -4.26
CA LEU A 106 19.42 4.79 -4.41
C LEU A 106 19.51 4.16 -5.80
N ALA A 107 18.39 3.69 -6.34
CA ALA A 107 18.33 3.03 -7.63
C ALA A 107 18.69 3.97 -8.79
N ARG A 108 18.22 5.23 -8.76
CA ARG A 108 18.43 6.23 -9.82
C ARG A 108 19.64 7.12 -9.60
N CYS A 109 19.97 7.46 -8.36
CA CYS A 109 21.02 8.45 -8.03
C CYS A 109 22.23 7.84 -7.31
N GLY A 110 22.18 6.55 -6.92
CA GLY A 110 23.25 5.90 -6.17
C GLY A 110 23.41 6.38 -4.72
N GLN A 111 22.61 7.35 -4.28
CA GLN A 111 22.66 7.89 -2.91
C GLN A 111 21.29 8.44 -2.48
N ALA A 112 21.03 8.42 -1.18
CA ALA A 112 19.82 8.95 -0.58
C ALA A 112 20.08 9.40 0.87
N ARG A 113 19.43 10.49 1.29
CA ARG A 113 19.39 10.95 2.67
C ARG A 113 17.93 11.13 3.09
N VAL A 114 17.38 10.18 3.84
CA VAL A 114 15.95 10.18 4.17
C VAL A 114 15.76 10.21 5.67
N SER A 115 14.95 11.12 6.17
CA SER A 115 14.64 11.19 7.60
C SER A 115 14.04 9.86 8.10
N LEU A 116 14.42 9.44 9.30
CA LEU A 116 13.74 8.33 9.95
C LEU A 116 12.28 8.70 10.23
N PRO A 117 11.33 7.80 9.96
CA PRO A 117 9.96 8.00 10.38
C PRO A 117 9.87 7.95 11.91
N GLY A 118 9.03 8.80 12.49
CA GLY A 118 8.77 8.83 13.93
C GLY A 118 8.04 7.60 14.47
N GLY A 119 7.71 7.64 15.76
CA GLY A 119 6.90 6.63 16.43
C GLY A 119 5.48 6.54 15.86
N CYS A 120 4.84 5.37 15.98
CA CYS A 120 3.49 5.12 15.46
C CYS A 120 2.60 4.59 16.58
N ALA A 121 1.39 5.16 16.74
CA ALA A 121 0.51 4.86 17.86
C ALA A 121 0.00 3.39 17.89
N ILE A 122 -0.03 2.71 16.74
CA ILE A 122 -0.51 1.33 16.63
C ILE A 122 0.55 0.26 16.95
N GLY A 123 1.82 0.65 17.17
CA GLY A 123 2.90 -0.27 17.54
C GLY A 123 4.26 0.11 16.97
N THR A 124 5.30 -0.66 17.34
CA THR A 124 6.64 -0.45 16.81
C THR A 124 6.70 -0.84 15.35
N ARG A 125 7.12 0.12 14.51
CA ARG A 125 7.36 -0.12 13.09
C ARG A 125 8.83 0.25 12.85
N PRO A 126 9.77 -0.69 12.97
CA PRO A 126 11.17 -0.39 12.67
C PRO A 126 11.40 -0.27 11.16
N VAL A 127 12.51 0.39 10.78
CA VAL A 127 12.98 0.45 9.37
C VAL A 127 14.11 -0.54 9.10
N ASN A 128 14.44 -1.40 10.05
CA ASN A 128 15.56 -2.36 9.99
C ASN A 128 15.55 -3.23 8.72
N LEU A 129 14.39 -3.76 8.32
CA LEU A 129 14.30 -4.61 7.11
C LEU A 129 14.67 -3.86 5.83
N TYR A 130 14.34 -2.56 5.75
CA TYR A 130 14.70 -1.73 4.61
C TYR A 130 16.21 -1.53 4.57
N LEU A 131 16.81 -1.18 5.71
CA LEU A 131 18.25 -0.93 5.82
C LEU A 131 19.05 -2.20 5.56
N GLN A 132 18.60 -3.34 6.09
CA GLN A 132 19.26 -4.62 5.88
C GLN A 132 19.20 -5.03 4.40
N GLY A 133 18.03 -4.98 3.76
CA GLY A 133 17.91 -5.33 2.35
C GLY A 133 18.76 -4.44 1.45
N LEU A 134 18.77 -3.12 1.69
CA LEU A 134 19.64 -2.20 0.94
C LEU A 134 21.13 -2.47 1.16
N LYS A 135 21.55 -2.83 2.37
CA LYS A 135 22.94 -3.27 2.66
C LYS A 135 23.30 -4.54 1.92
N GLU A 136 22.40 -5.54 1.91
CA GLU A 136 22.58 -6.79 1.15
C GLU A 136 22.72 -6.52 -0.35
N MET A 137 22.09 -5.46 -0.86
CA MET A 137 22.22 -4.98 -2.24
C MET A 137 23.46 -4.08 -2.47
N GLY A 138 24.39 -3.99 -1.51
CA GLY A 138 25.63 -3.24 -1.68
C GLY A 138 25.53 -1.73 -1.39
N ALA A 139 24.57 -1.30 -0.57
CA ALA A 139 24.57 0.05 -0.02
C ALA A 139 25.35 0.13 1.30
N GLU A 140 26.22 1.13 1.42
CA GLU A 140 26.69 1.61 2.72
C GLU A 140 25.59 2.46 3.34
N ILE A 141 25.29 2.22 4.62
CA ILE A 141 24.25 2.94 5.35
C ILE A 141 24.78 3.40 6.70
N ASP A 142 24.71 4.71 6.89
CA ASP A 142 24.97 5.40 8.14
C ASP A 142 23.67 6.04 8.67
N VAL A 143 23.47 5.97 9.98
CA VAL A 143 22.30 6.55 10.64
C VAL A 143 22.79 7.61 11.62
N ALA A 144 22.66 8.88 11.22
CA ALA A 144 23.14 10.03 11.96
C ALA A 144 22.10 11.16 11.95
N ASP A 145 21.99 11.88 13.06
CA ASP A 145 21.12 13.05 13.21
C ASP A 145 19.63 12.82 12.85
N GLY A 146 19.13 11.60 13.04
CA GLY A 146 17.76 11.24 12.69
C GLY A 146 17.53 10.98 11.20
N TYR A 147 18.59 10.91 10.40
CA TYR A 147 18.56 10.57 8.97
C TYR A 147 19.23 9.22 8.71
N VAL A 148 18.74 8.56 7.66
CA VAL A 148 19.42 7.44 7.01
C VAL A 148 20.18 8.00 5.82
N ASN A 149 21.51 7.99 5.91
CA ASN A 149 22.42 8.31 4.81
C ASN A 149 22.79 6.98 4.14
N ALA A 150 22.37 6.79 2.89
CA ALA A 150 22.65 5.57 2.14
C ALA A 150 23.37 5.89 0.84
N LYS A 151 24.35 5.07 0.47
CA LYS A 151 25.13 5.21 -0.76
C LYS A 151 25.47 3.84 -1.35
N ALA A 152 25.20 3.63 -2.63
CA ALA A 152 25.64 2.45 -3.35
C ALA A 152 27.17 2.47 -3.47
N THR A 153 27.83 1.36 -3.11
CA THR A 153 29.30 1.27 -3.10
C THR A 153 29.88 0.53 -4.29
N SER A 154 29.03 0.03 -5.20
CA SER A 154 29.51 -0.67 -6.39
C SER A 154 30.27 0.29 -7.32
N PRO A 155 31.20 -0.22 -8.15
CA PRO A 155 31.91 0.61 -9.13
C PRO A 155 31.00 1.30 -10.16
N SER A 156 29.82 0.73 -10.45
CA SER A 156 28.83 1.32 -11.36
C SER A 156 28.02 2.44 -10.70
N GLY A 157 28.13 2.62 -9.37
CA GLY A 157 27.30 3.53 -8.59
C GLY A 157 25.85 3.04 -8.43
N ARG A 158 25.55 1.81 -8.83
CA ARG A 158 24.22 1.18 -8.74
C ARG A 158 24.17 0.16 -7.61
N LEU A 159 22.98 -0.17 -7.14
CA LEU A 159 22.81 -1.33 -6.27
C LEU A 159 23.13 -2.62 -7.02
N THR A 160 23.52 -3.68 -6.32
CA THR A 160 23.83 -4.98 -6.89
C THR A 160 22.73 -5.98 -6.55
N GLY A 161 22.34 -6.80 -7.54
CA GLY A 161 21.39 -7.88 -7.35
C GLY A 161 21.91 -8.92 -6.36
N THR A 162 21.02 -9.43 -5.52
CA THR A 162 21.35 -10.35 -4.43
C THR A 162 20.15 -11.20 -4.01
N GLN A 163 20.35 -12.16 -3.11
CA GLN A 163 19.26 -12.87 -2.47
C GLN A 163 18.95 -12.25 -1.11
N ILE A 164 17.73 -11.73 -0.95
CA ILE A 164 17.21 -11.12 0.28
C ILE A 164 16.20 -12.08 0.91
N ASN A 165 16.38 -12.40 2.19
CA ASN A 165 15.48 -13.29 2.91
C ASN A 165 14.81 -12.54 4.06
N PHE A 166 13.51 -12.21 3.91
CA PHE A 166 12.82 -11.50 4.99
C PHE A 166 12.47 -12.45 6.15
N PRO A 167 12.83 -12.10 7.40
CA PRO A 167 12.49 -12.91 8.57
C PRO A 167 10.98 -12.93 8.87
N PHE A 168 10.26 -11.91 8.40
CA PHE A 168 8.81 -11.82 8.45
C PHE A 168 8.29 -10.96 7.30
N VAL A 169 7.03 -11.15 6.94
CA VAL A 169 6.41 -10.44 5.81
C VAL A 169 6.32 -8.94 6.10
N SER A 170 6.81 -8.12 5.17
CA SER A 170 6.74 -6.66 5.26
C SER A 170 6.36 -6.05 3.92
N VAL A 171 5.16 -5.47 3.86
CA VAL A 171 4.62 -4.80 2.66
C VAL A 171 5.54 -3.67 2.21
N GLY A 172 5.92 -2.78 3.12
CA GLY A 172 6.77 -1.64 2.77
C GLY A 172 8.19 -2.06 2.37
N ALA A 173 8.81 -3.04 3.07
CA ALA A 173 10.14 -3.50 2.69
C ALA A 173 10.12 -4.19 1.32
N THR A 174 9.07 -4.96 1.02
CA THR A 174 8.89 -5.59 -0.30
C THR A 174 8.75 -4.54 -1.40
N HIS A 175 7.94 -3.49 -1.22
CA HIS A 175 7.87 -2.38 -2.17
C HIS A 175 9.24 -1.74 -2.41
N VAL A 176 9.96 -1.37 -1.35
CA VAL A 176 11.26 -0.69 -1.47
C VAL A 176 12.29 -1.57 -2.15
N MET A 177 12.39 -2.86 -1.78
CA MET A 177 13.33 -3.78 -2.41
C MET A 177 12.97 -4.04 -3.87
N MET A 178 11.68 -4.17 -4.19
CA MET A 178 11.22 -4.36 -5.57
C MET A 178 11.55 -3.14 -6.45
N MET A 179 11.33 -1.93 -5.94
CA MET A 179 11.72 -0.69 -6.63
C MET A 179 13.24 -0.58 -6.82
N ALA A 180 14.01 -0.86 -5.76
CA ALA A 180 15.47 -0.79 -5.79
C ALA A 180 16.08 -1.81 -6.77
N ALA A 181 15.59 -3.06 -6.73
CA ALA A 181 16.05 -4.16 -7.57
C ALA A 181 15.77 -3.92 -9.06
N SER A 182 14.72 -3.18 -9.40
CA SER A 182 14.34 -2.93 -10.79
C SER A 182 15.43 -2.20 -11.60
N LEU A 183 16.30 -1.43 -10.94
CA LEU A 183 17.47 -0.78 -11.55
C LEU A 183 18.80 -1.22 -10.89
N ALA A 184 18.82 -2.37 -10.22
CA ALA A 184 20.08 -2.92 -9.72
C ALA A 184 20.90 -3.55 -10.87
N ASP A 185 22.18 -3.85 -10.61
CA ASP A 185 23.01 -4.63 -11.51
C ASP A 185 22.87 -6.12 -11.17
N GLY A 186 22.24 -6.88 -12.07
CA GLY A 186 22.04 -8.31 -11.93
C GLY A 186 20.67 -8.68 -11.33
N GLN A 187 20.54 -9.96 -10.98
CA GLN A 187 19.29 -10.53 -10.48
C GLN A 187 19.16 -10.37 -8.97
N THR A 188 17.98 -9.95 -8.52
CA THR A 188 17.58 -9.96 -7.11
C THR A 188 16.48 -10.98 -6.86
N ILE A 189 16.65 -11.80 -5.82
CA ILE A 189 15.61 -12.74 -5.37
C ILE A 189 15.15 -12.31 -3.98
N ILE A 190 13.88 -11.99 -3.82
CA ILE A 190 13.28 -11.60 -2.54
C ILE A 190 12.43 -12.75 -2.04
N ASN A 191 12.88 -13.44 -0.98
CA ASN A 191 12.15 -14.53 -0.34
C ASN A 191 11.34 -14.04 0.85
N ASN A 192 10.20 -14.70 1.07
CA ASN A 192 9.18 -14.32 2.05
C ASN A 192 8.63 -12.90 1.81
N ALA A 193 8.48 -12.56 0.52
CA ALA A 193 7.91 -11.30 0.08
C ALA A 193 6.44 -11.15 0.52
N ALA A 194 6.02 -9.89 0.66
CA ALA A 194 4.61 -9.53 0.73
C ALA A 194 3.89 -9.91 -0.57
N SER A 195 2.66 -10.37 -0.47
CA SER A 195 1.85 -10.89 -1.59
C SER A 195 0.50 -10.18 -1.71
N GLU A 196 0.35 -9.07 -1.00
CA GLU A 196 -0.82 -8.20 -1.00
C GLU A 196 -1.16 -7.72 -2.42
N PRO A 197 -2.46 -7.48 -2.73
CA PRO A 197 -2.88 -6.93 -4.02
C PRO A 197 -2.15 -5.65 -4.42
N GLU A 198 -1.77 -4.83 -3.45
CA GLU A 198 -1.00 -3.61 -3.68
C GLU A 198 0.43 -3.90 -4.18
N ILE A 199 1.07 -4.98 -3.74
CA ILE A 199 2.38 -5.43 -4.25
C ILE A 199 2.27 -5.82 -5.71
N MET A 200 1.23 -6.59 -6.06
CA MET A 200 0.95 -6.99 -7.44
C MET A 200 0.65 -5.77 -8.32
N ASP A 201 -0.03 -4.75 -7.79
CA ASP A 201 -0.35 -3.54 -8.55
C ASP A 201 0.90 -2.73 -8.89
N VAL A 202 1.79 -2.54 -7.91
CA VAL A 202 3.09 -1.88 -8.11
C VAL A 202 3.97 -2.69 -9.06
N GLY A 203 4.03 -4.01 -8.90
CA GLY A 203 4.79 -4.89 -9.78
C GLY A 203 4.32 -4.84 -11.23
N ARG A 204 3.00 -4.80 -11.48
CA ARG A 204 2.43 -4.64 -12.83
C ARG A 204 2.74 -3.29 -13.43
N CYS A 205 2.71 -2.22 -12.63
CA CYS A 205 3.12 -0.89 -13.10
C CYS A 205 4.62 -0.87 -13.47
N LEU A 206 5.50 -1.43 -12.62
CA LEU A 206 6.92 -1.60 -12.92
C LEU A 206 7.16 -2.39 -14.20
N GLN A 207 6.44 -3.51 -14.41
CA GLN A 207 6.49 -4.27 -15.66
C GLN A 207 6.05 -3.43 -16.87
N ALA A 208 5.00 -2.62 -16.73
CA ALA A 208 4.56 -1.70 -17.78
C ALA A 208 5.60 -0.59 -18.07
N MET A 209 6.40 -0.20 -17.07
CA MET A 209 7.55 0.68 -17.23
C MET A 209 8.78 -0.02 -17.83
N GLY A 210 8.76 -1.35 -17.97
CA GLY A 210 9.83 -2.15 -18.58
C GLY A 210 10.69 -2.96 -17.60
N ALA A 211 10.30 -3.07 -16.33
CA ALA A 211 10.99 -3.93 -15.36
C ALA A 211 10.77 -5.42 -15.69
N GLN A 212 11.76 -6.25 -15.36
CA GLN A 212 11.66 -7.71 -15.49
C GLN A 212 11.41 -8.30 -14.10
N ILE A 213 10.16 -8.68 -13.83
CA ILE A 213 9.72 -9.17 -12.52
C ILE A 213 8.91 -10.45 -12.71
N GLU A 214 9.27 -11.50 -11.98
CA GLU A 214 8.54 -12.75 -11.87
C GLU A 214 8.08 -13.00 -10.42
N GLY A 215 7.07 -13.86 -10.27
CA GLY A 215 6.59 -14.29 -8.94
C GLY A 215 5.62 -13.33 -8.25
N LEU A 216 5.07 -12.33 -8.94
CA LEU A 216 4.04 -11.43 -8.40
C LEU A 216 2.86 -12.23 -7.80
N GLY A 217 2.49 -11.88 -6.57
CA GLY A 217 1.45 -12.59 -5.81
C GLY A 217 1.93 -13.85 -5.09
N THR A 218 3.21 -14.22 -5.21
CA THR A 218 3.83 -15.32 -4.47
C THR A 218 4.73 -14.79 -3.35
N ARG A 219 5.34 -15.71 -2.58
CA ARG A 219 6.33 -15.38 -1.53
C ARG A 219 7.75 -15.20 -2.05
N THR A 220 8.00 -15.41 -3.34
CA THR A 220 9.31 -15.25 -3.94
C THR A 220 9.20 -14.35 -5.16
N LEU A 221 9.87 -13.20 -5.13
CA LEU A 221 10.00 -12.32 -6.28
C LEU A 221 11.38 -12.51 -6.90
N ILE A 222 11.44 -12.64 -8.22
CA ILE A 222 12.69 -12.68 -8.98
C ILE A 222 12.69 -11.44 -9.88
N ILE A 223 13.72 -10.61 -9.75
CA ILE A 223 13.79 -9.30 -10.40
C ILE A 223 15.13 -9.19 -11.11
N ASP A 224 15.11 -9.13 -12.44
CA ASP A 224 16.30 -8.85 -13.23
C ASP A 224 16.41 -7.34 -13.44
N GLY A 225 17.46 -6.74 -12.86
CA GLY A 225 17.65 -5.30 -12.92
C GLY A 225 17.90 -4.82 -14.34
N VAL A 226 17.20 -3.75 -14.74
CA VAL A 226 17.30 -3.15 -16.08
C VAL A 226 18.05 -1.83 -16.04
N GLN A 227 18.61 -1.42 -17.18
CA GLN A 227 19.39 -0.18 -17.26
C GLN A 227 18.54 1.07 -17.00
N LYS A 228 17.33 1.09 -17.55
CA LYS A 228 16.37 2.19 -17.40
C LYS A 228 14.94 1.67 -17.41
N LEU A 229 14.05 2.46 -16.82
CA LEU A 229 12.61 2.31 -16.90
C LEU A 229 12.02 3.47 -17.72
N ASN A 230 10.90 3.22 -18.38
CA ASN A 230 10.17 4.18 -19.20
C ASN A 230 8.93 4.70 -18.45
N GLY A 231 8.27 5.70 -19.04
CA GLY A 231 6.96 6.16 -18.58
C GLY A 231 5.88 5.12 -18.85
N ALA A 232 4.76 5.23 -18.14
CA ALA A 232 3.64 4.33 -18.31
C ALA A 232 2.31 5.02 -17.99
N THR A 233 1.21 4.44 -18.44
CA THR A 233 -0.12 4.74 -17.91
C THR A 233 -0.62 3.52 -17.14
N HIS A 234 -0.95 3.70 -15.87
CA HIS A 234 -1.40 2.63 -14.99
C HIS A 234 -2.69 3.01 -14.27
N THR A 235 -3.66 2.10 -14.22
CA THR A 235 -4.90 2.28 -13.47
C THR A 235 -4.74 1.66 -12.09
N VAL A 236 -4.85 2.48 -11.04
CA VAL A 236 -4.73 2.02 -9.65
C VAL A 236 -5.86 1.04 -9.35
N THR A 237 -5.50 -0.08 -8.71
CA THR A 237 -6.48 -1.08 -8.26
C THR A 237 -7.47 -0.49 -7.26
N ARG A 238 -8.64 -1.09 -7.10
CA ARG A 238 -9.70 -0.61 -6.20
C ARG A 238 -9.34 -0.86 -4.74
N ASP A 239 -9.80 -0.01 -3.84
CA ASP A 239 -9.47 -0.10 -2.42
C ASP A 239 -10.27 -1.21 -1.71
N ARG A 240 -9.60 -2.33 -1.46
CA ARG A 240 -10.18 -3.46 -0.72
C ARG A 240 -10.49 -3.15 0.74
N ILE A 241 -9.80 -2.19 1.35
CA ILE A 241 -10.00 -1.81 2.75
C ILE A 241 -11.23 -0.91 2.84
N GLU A 242 -11.38 0.05 1.93
CA GLU A 242 -12.59 0.86 1.81
C GLU A 242 -13.82 -0.03 1.54
N ALA A 243 -13.73 -0.90 0.52
CA ALA A 243 -14.82 -1.84 0.18
C ALA A 243 -15.20 -2.72 1.37
N GLY A 244 -14.22 -3.26 2.09
CA GLY A 244 -14.45 -4.09 3.26
C GLY A 244 -15.04 -3.33 4.45
N ALA A 245 -14.61 -2.09 4.70
CA ALA A 245 -15.15 -1.26 5.77
C ALA A 245 -16.64 -0.91 5.50
N TYR A 246 -16.98 -0.54 4.27
CA TYR A 246 -18.37 -0.31 3.90
C TYR A 246 -19.19 -1.59 3.91
N ALA A 247 -18.64 -2.73 3.47
CA ALA A 247 -19.33 -4.02 3.61
C ALA A 247 -19.67 -4.31 5.08
N CYS A 248 -18.76 -4.06 6.02
CA CYS A 248 -19.05 -4.21 7.46
C CYS A 248 -20.18 -3.26 7.92
N ALA A 249 -20.16 -1.99 7.50
CA ALA A 249 -21.21 -1.02 7.85
C ALA A 249 -22.59 -1.39 7.27
N VAL A 250 -22.62 -1.90 6.03
CA VAL A 250 -23.84 -2.39 5.38
C VAL A 250 -24.40 -3.58 6.15
N VAL A 251 -23.56 -4.54 6.55
CA VAL A 251 -24.00 -5.69 7.35
C VAL A 251 -24.50 -5.25 8.72
N ALA A 252 -23.77 -4.37 9.41
CA ALA A 252 -24.12 -3.89 10.76
C ALA A 252 -25.44 -3.12 10.79
N SER A 253 -25.79 -2.43 9.70
CA SER A 253 -27.06 -1.70 9.55
C SER A 253 -28.20 -2.58 9.01
N ASN A 254 -27.98 -3.88 8.80
CA ASN A 254 -28.89 -4.76 8.06
C ASN A 254 -29.30 -4.12 6.72
N GLY A 255 -28.37 -3.49 6.02
CA GLY A 255 -28.59 -2.74 4.79
C GLY A 255 -28.52 -3.60 3.53
N GLU A 256 -28.70 -2.95 2.38
CA GLU A 256 -28.53 -3.53 1.04
C GLU A 256 -27.89 -2.48 0.11
N VAL A 257 -26.60 -2.66 -0.20
CA VAL A 257 -25.82 -1.68 -0.98
C VAL A 257 -25.01 -2.37 -2.07
N THR A 258 -25.00 -1.80 -3.27
CA THR A 258 -24.06 -2.19 -4.34
C THR A 258 -22.76 -1.43 -4.18
N LEU A 259 -21.66 -2.13 -3.93
CA LEU A 259 -20.31 -1.57 -3.97
C LEU A 259 -19.84 -1.60 -5.44
N THR A 260 -19.95 -0.47 -6.14
CA THR A 260 -19.60 -0.39 -7.56
C THR A 260 -18.08 -0.35 -7.75
N GLY A 261 -17.59 -1.08 -8.75
CA GLY A 261 -16.15 -1.29 -8.97
C GLY A 261 -15.51 -2.33 -8.04
N ALA A 262 -16.28 -2.98 -7.16
CA ALA A 262 -15.81 -4.08 -6.34
C ALA A 262 -16.38 -5.42 -6.82
N ASP A 263 -15.64 -6.49 -6.57
CA ASP A 263 -16.12 -7.86 -6.69
C ASP A 263 -15.90 -8.60 -5.36
N LYS A 264 -16.36 -9.85 -5.28
CA LYS A 264 -16.17 -10.66 -4.08
C LYS A 264 -14.70 -10.99 -3.83
N ALA A 265 -13.88 -11.12 -4.87
CA ALA A 265 -12.47 -11.45 -4.75
C ALA A 265 -11.67 -10.31 -4.12
N LEU A 266 -12.04 -9.06 -4.39
CA LEU A 266 -11.47 -7.86 -3.79
C LEU A 266 -11.53 -7.89 -2.26
N LEU A 267 -12.63 -8.42 -1.70
CA LEU A 267 -12.80 -8.54 -0.25
C LEU A 267 -11.92 -9.64 0.38
N GLY A 268 -11.37 -10.57 -0.42
CA GLY A 268 -10.48 -11.63 0.05
C GLY A 268 -11.05 -12.41 1.24
N ALA A 269 -10.25 -12.54 2.31
CA ALA A 269 -10.62 -13.24 3.54
C ALA A 269 -11.81 -12.63 4.31
N LEU A 270 -12.17 -11.36 4.05
CA LEU A 270 -13.33 -10.74 4.69
C LEU A 270 -14.65 -11.34 4.18
N ALA A 271 -14.75 -11.66 2.89
CA ALA A 271 -16.00 -12.18 2.31
C ALA A 271 -16.51 -13.44 3.03
N PRO A 272 -15.73 -14.53 3.20
CA PRO A 272 -16.20 -15.72 3.92
C PRO A 272 -16.51 -15.42 5.40
N VAL A 273 -15.77 -14.51 6.05
CA VAL A 273 -16.03 -14.08 7.43
C VAL A 273 -17.41 -13.39 7.54
N LEU A 274 -17.73 -12.47 6.64
CA LEU A 274 -19.04 -11.81 6.61
C LEU A 274 -20.17 -12.78 6.27
N GLN A 275 -19.94 -13.77 5.39
CA GLN A 275 -20.91 -14.83 5.13
C GLN A 275 -21.19 -15.69 6.38
N GLN A 276 -20.15 -16.00 7.16
CA GLN A 276 -20.32 -16.67 8.45
C GLN A 276 -21.13 -15.81 9.43
N ALA A 277 -20.93 -14.49 9.42
CA ALA A 277 -21.75 -13.55 10.21
C ALA A 277 -23.20 -13.43 9.70
N GLY A 278 -23.52 -13.96 8.51
CA GLY A 278 -24.87 -14.02 7.94
C GLY A 278 -25.11 -13.05 6.77
N ALA A 279 -24.08 -12.34 6.31
CA ALA A 279 -24.17 -11.50 5.11
C ALA A 279 -24.33 -12.33 3.84
N THR A 280 -24.99 -11.75 2.84
CA THR A 280 -25.05 -12.33 1.49
C THR A 280 -24.41 -11.39 0.46
N PHE A 281 -23.85 -12.00 -0.58
CA PHE A 281 -23.14 -11.32 -1.65
C PHE A 281 -23.70 -11.78 -2.99
N GLU A 282 -24.03 -10.85 -3.88
CA GLU A 282 -24.47 -11.13 -5.23
C GLU A 282 -23.63 -10.32 -6.22
N SER A 283 -23.01 -10.99 -7.20
CA SER A 283 -22.27 -10.30 -8.25
C SER A 283 -23.23 -9.51 -9.14
N LYS A 284 -22.92 -8.24 -9.37
CA LYS A 284 -23.59 -7.38 -10.36
C LYS A 284 -22.62 -7.05 -11.50
N PRO A 285 -23.11 -6.64 -12.68
CA PRO A 285 -22.25 -6.31 -13.82
C PRO A 285 -21.18 -5.24 -13.52
N ASP A 286 -21.48 -4.31 -12.62
CA ASP A 286 -20.64 -3.16 -12.29
C ASP A 286 -20.23 -3.11 -10.80
N GLY A 287 -20.47 -4.17 -10.03
CA GLY A 287 -20.17 -4.17 -8.60
C GLY A 287 -20.54 -5.44 -7.85
N LEU A 288 -20.50 -5.32 -6.52
CA LEU A 288 -20.87 -6.37 -5.58
C LEU A 288 -22.03 -5.88 -4.72
N LEU A 289 -23.19 -6.53 -4.84
CA LEU A 289 -24.30 -6.29 -3.92
C LEU A 289 -24.01 -6.97 -2.59
N VAL A 290 -23.98 -6.18 -1.53
CA VAL A 290 -23.81 -6.64 -0.14
C VAL A 290 -25.14 -6.48 0.58
N LYS A 291 -25.63 -7.56 1.20
CA LYS A 291 -26.84 -7.53 2.03
C LYS A 291 -26.52 -8.00 3.44
N GLY A 292 -26.93 -7.18 4.41
CA GLY A 292 -26.88 -7.53 5.82
C GLY A 292 -27.96 -8.52 6.23
N THR A 293 -27.98 -8.82 7.52
CA THR A 293 -28.98 -9.68 8.17
C THR A 293 -29.40 -9.04 9.49
N SER A 294 -30.61 -9.34 9.96
CA SER A 294 -31.06 -8.95 11.30
C SER A 294 -30.53 -9.86 12.41
N ASP A 295 -30.03 -11.04 12.05
CA ASP A 295 -29.45 -12.02 12.99
C ASP A 295 -27.95 -12.19 12.69
N ILE A 296 -27.14 -11.27 13.19
CA ILE A 296 -25.69 -11.27 12.98
C ILE A 296 -25.06 -12.30 13.91
N ARG A 297 -24.42 -13.32 13.34
CA ARG A 297 -23.77 -14.39 14.11
C ARG A 297 -22.37 -13.94 14.56
N PRO A 298 -21.92 -14.33 15.77
CA PRO A 298 -20.56 -14.06 16.22
C PRO A 298 -19.55 -14.87 15.39
N VAL A 299 -18.43 -14.24 15.02
CA VAL A 299 -17.37 -14.85 14.22
C VAL A 299 -16.01 -14.45 14.80
N ASN A 300 -15.11 -15.43 14.88
CA ASN A 300 -13.75 -15.22 15.36
C ASN A 300 -12.82 -14.93 14.18
N VAL A 301 -11.86 -14.02 14.38
CA VAL A 301 -10.83 -13.71 13.37
C VAL A 301 -9.46 -13.59 14.01
N VAL A 302 -8.45 -14.00 13.24
CA VAL A 302 -7.03 -13.77 13.54
C VAL A 302 -6.46 -13.00 12.36
N THR A 303 -5.84 -11.84 12.61
CA THR A 303 -5.20 -11.07 11.53
C THR A 303 -3.93 -11.77 11.08
N GLU A 304 -3.66 -11.74 9.78
CA GLU A 304 -2.51 -12.42 9.16
C GLU A 304 -2.08 -11.65 7.90
N PRO A 305 -0.82 -11.79 7.43
CA PRO A 305 -0.42 -11.28 6.13
C PRO A 305 -1.31 -11.85 5.02
N TYR A 306 -1.47 -11.12 3.90
CA TYR A 306 -2.28 -11.61 2.77
C TYR A 306 -1.80 -13.00 2.30
N PRO A 307 -2.70 -13.97 1.99
CA PRO A 307 -4.16 -13.85 1.81
C PRO A 307 -5.02 -13.97 3.07
N GLY A 308 -4.41 -13.93 4.27
CA GLY A 308 -5.13 -13.98 5.54
C GLY A 308 -5.96 -12.72 5.83
N PHE A 309 -6.60 -12.69 7.01
CA PHE A 309 -7.49 -11.59 7.38
C PHE A 309 -6.70 -10.29 7.61
N ALA A 310 -7.02 -9.25 6.83
CA ALA A 310 -6.27 -8.00 6.87
C ALA A 310 -6.47 -7.26 8.20
N THR A 311 -5.36 -6.93 8.87
CA THR A 311 -5.36 -6.08 10.09
C THR A 311 -6.06 -4.73 9.87
N ASP A 312 -6.05 -4.20 8.64
CA ASP A 312 -6.74 -2.95 8.31
C ASP A 312 -8.28 -3.04 8.38
N LEU A 313 -8.84 -4.26 8.33
CA LEU A 313 -10.27 -4.52 8.46
C LEU A 313 -10.66 -4.98 9.86
N GLN A 314 -9.69 -5.13 10.78
CA GLN A 314 -9.93 -5.59 12.14
C GLN A 314 -10.88 -4.67 12.91
N ALA A 315 -10.68 -3.34 12.85
CA ALA A 315 -11.49 -2.40 13.61
C ALA A 315 -12.92 -2.24 13.03
N PRO A 316 -13.12 -2.08 11.70
CA PRO A 316 -14.47 -2.12 11.12
C PRO A 316 -15.22 -3.41 11.43
N PHE A 317 -14.53 -4.56 11.39
CA PHE A 317 -15.11 -5.85 11.73
C PHE A 317 -15.47 -5.95 13.21
N MET A 318 -14.61 -5.46 14.11
CA MET A 318 -14.90 -5.39 15.54
C MET A 318 -16.16 -4.55 15.82
N GLY A 319 -16.32 -3.40 15.13
CA GLY A 319 -17.54 -2.61 15.20
C GLY A 319 -18.80 -3.37 14.79
N LEU A 320 -18.71 -4.20 13.74
CA LEU A 320 -19.80 -5.12 13.36
C LEU A 320 -20.04 -6.20 14.43
N MET A 321 -19.00 -6.77 15.03
CA MET A 321 -19.15 -7.81 16.04
C MET A 321 -19.78 -7.32 17.35
N CYS A 322 -19.72 -6.01 17.64
CA CYS A 322 -20.41 -5.41 18.79
C CYS A 322 -21.94 -5.54 18.74
N VAL A 323 -22.52 -5.78 17.55
CA VAL A 323 -23.97 -6.00 17.37
C VAL A 323 -24.34 -7.45 17.04
N ALA A 324 -23.38 -8.38 17.18
CA ALA A 324 -23.60 -9.80 16.95
C ALA A 324 -24.26 -10.50 18.15
N ASN A 325 -25.02 -11.56 17.87
CA ASN A 325 -25.70 -12.37 18.86
C ASN A 325 -24.76 -13.44 19.47
N GLY A 326 -23.82 -13.00 20.31
CA GLY A 326 -22.96 -13.89 21.09
C GLY A 326 -21.58 -13.31 21.36
N VAL A 327 -20.58 -14.18 21.51
CA VAL A 327 -19.20 -13.81 21.84
C VAL A 327 -18.30 -14.08 20.65
N SER A 328 -17.56 -13.04 20.23
CA SER A 328 -16.54 -13.11 19.18
C SER A 328 -15.15 -12.87 19.77
N HIS A 329 -14.15 -13.53 19.20
CA HIS A 329 -12.74 -13.36 19.54
C HIS A 329 -11.98 -12.77 18.35
N VAL A 330 -11.35 -11.62 18.56
CA VAL A 330 -10.52 -10.92 17.58
C VAL A 330 -9.08 -10.95 18.07
N ARG A 331 -8.19 -11.62 17.34
CA ARG A 331 -6.75 -11.67 17.65
C ARG A 331 -5.95 -10.89 16.61
N GLU A 332 -5.22 -9.88 17.06
CA GLU A 332 -4.30 -9.11 16.22
C GLU A 332 -2.87 -9.67 16.34
N THR A 333 -2.24 -10.02 15.22
CA THR A 333 -0.86 -10.54 15.19
C THR A 333 0.11 -9.68 14.40
N ILE A 334 -0.36 -8.60 13.75
CA ILE A 334 0.47 -7.70 12.93
C ILE A 334 0.91 -6.48 13.75
N PHE A 335 0.02 -5.91 14.56
CA PHE A 335 0.28 -4.70 15.33
C PHE A 335 -0.12 -4.83 16.80
N GLU A 336 0.86 -4.73 17.70
CA GLU A 336 0.69 -5.02 19.13
C GLU A 336 -0.38 -4.19 19.83
N ASN A 337 -0.61 -2.94 19.39
CA ASN A 337 -1.48 -1.98 20.09
C ASN A 337 -2.67 -1.50 19.23
N ARG A 338 -3.16 -2.33 18.31
CA ARG A 338 -4.26 -1.97 17.40
C ARG A 338 -5.66 -2.27 17.96
N PHE A 339 -5.92 -1.86 19.21
CA PHE A 339 -7.24 -1.95 19.86
C PHE A 339 -7.70 -0.61 20.47
N MET A 340 -7.04 0.49 20.15
CA MET A 340 -7.34 1.84 20.67
C MET A 340 -8.54 2.53 20.01
N HIS A 341 -9.27 1.82 19.15
CA HIS A 341 -10.33 2.36 18.30
C HIS A 341 -11.66 2.54 19.02
#